data_AF-A0A1D8S6J7-F1
#
_entry.id   AF-A0A1D8S6J7-F1
#
_cell.length_a   1.000
_cell.length_b   1.000
_cell.length_c   1.000
_cell.angle_alpha   90.00
_cell.angle_beta   90.00
_cell.angle_gamma   90.00
#
_symmetry.space_group_name_H-M   'P 1'
#
loop_
_entity.id
_entity.type
_entity.pdbx_description
1 polymer ?
#
loop_
_entity_poly.entity_id
_entity_poly.type
_entity_poly.pdbx_seq_one_letter_code
_entity_poly.pdbx_strand_id
1 'polypeptide(L)' 'MLEALTNVAGLLAQELISPTAAAALAVGLATIGAGMAERSIGAAAMGAIAEDEDLFGQGLILTVIPETLVILALVTIFVV' A
#
# COMPACT_ATOMS: atom_id res chain seq x y z
N MET A 1 -35.88 -20.29 -14.91
CA MET A 1 -36.21 -18.87 -15.13
C MET A 1 -35.86 -18.01 -13.92
N LEU A 2 -36.21 -18.42 -12.69
CA LEU A 2 -35.85 -17.70 -11.47
C LEU A 2 -34.33 -17.70 -11.19
N GLU A 3 -33.65 -18.85 -11.30
CA GLU A 3 -32.18 -18.93 -11.17
C GLU A 3 -31.43 -18.12 -12.23
N ALA A 4 -31.95 -18.07 -13.46
CA ALA A 4 -31.37 -17.24 -14.52
C ALA A 4 -31.48 -15.74 -14.20
N LEU A 5 -32.60 -15.32 -13.57
CA LEU A 5 -32.78 -13.95 -13.11
C LEU A 5 -31.86 -13.62 -11.92
N THR A 6 -31.63 -14.56 -11.00
CA THR A 6 -30.69 -14.40 -9.88
C THR A 6 -29.24 -14.33 -10.34
N ASN A 7 -28.85 -15.13 -11.34
CA ASN A 7 -27.50 -15.09 -11.93
C ASN A 7 -27.26 -13.81 -12.72
N VAL A 8 -28.26 -13.32 -13.47
CA VAL A 8 -28.18 -12.02 -14.15
C VAL A 8 -28.15 -10.89 -13.12
N ALA A 9 -28.93 -10.94 -12.05
CA ALA A 9 -28.89 -9.95 -10.97
C ALA A 9 -27.53 -9.94 -10.25
N GLY A 10 -26.90 -11.10 -10.05
CA GLY A 10 -25.55 -11.21 -9.51
C GLY A 10 -24.48 -10.63 -10.44
N LEU A 11 -24.60 -10.86 -11.74
CA LEU A 11 -23.69 -10.31 -12.76
C LEU A 11 -23.78 -8.78 -12.85
N LEU A 12 -24.99 -8.22 -12.77
CA LEU A 12 -25.22 -6.77 -12.77
C LEU A 12 -24.74 -6.08 -11.49
N ALA A 13 -24.70 -6.78 -10.35
CA ALA A 13 -24.15 -6.26 -9.10
C ALA A 13 -22.61 -6.30 -9.05
N GLN A 14 -21.98 -7.08 -9.93
CA GLN A 14 -20.55 -7.40 -9.85
C GLN A 14 -19.64 -6.54 -10.75
N GLU A 15 -20.17 -5.75 -11.68
CA GLU A 15 -19.36 -4.95 -12.61
C GLU A 15 -19.38 -3.44 -12.32
N LEU A 16 -18.77 -3.02 -11.21
CA LEU A 16 -18.33 -1.62 -11.06
C LEU A 16 -16.81 -1.47 -11.22
N ILE A 17 -16.02 -2.42 -10.71
CA ILE A 17 -14.56 -2.45 -10.82
C ILE A 17 -14.12 -3.92 -10.90
N SER A 18 -13.28 -4.28 -11.88
CA SER A 18 -12.72 -5.64 -11.94
C SER A 18 -11.86 -5.92 -10.70
N PRO A 19 -11.74 -7.18 -10.24
CA PRO A 19 -10.89 -7.53 -9.10
C PRO A 19 -9.45 -7.00 -9.24
N THR A 20 -8.91 -7.07 -10.45
CA THR A 20 -7.58 -6.54 -10.80
C THR A 20 -7.49 -5.01 -10.71
N ALA A 21 -8.53 -4.29 -11.12
CA ALA A 21 -8.58 -2.83 -11.00
C ALA A 21 -8.75 -2.38 -9.55
N ALA A 22 -9.53 -3.13 -8.74
CA ALA A 22 -9.66 -2.87 -7.32
C ALA A 22 -8.33 -3.10 -6.58
N ALA A 23 -7.60 -4.16 -6.94
CA ALA A 23 -6.27 -4.43 -6.41
C ALA A 23 -5.26 -3.34 -6.79
N ALA A 24 -5.24 -2.91 -8.06
CA ALA A 24 -4.36 -1.84 -8.50
C ALA A 24 -4.61 -0.52 -7.75
N LEU A 25 -5.88 -0.18 -7.50
CA LEU A 25 -6.25 1.00 -6.70
C LEU A 25 -5.84 0.85 -5.23
N ALA A 26 -6.09 -0.31 -4.62
CA ALA A 26 -5.69 -0.58 -3.24
C ALA A 26 -4.17 -0.44 -3.05
N VAL A 27 -3.38 -1.01 -3.97
CA VAL A 27 -1.92 -0.90 -3.96
C VAL A 27 -1.48 0.53 -4.17
N GLY A 28 -2.02 1.23 -5.16
CA GLY A 28 -1.66 2.63 -5.43
C GLY A 28 -1.92 3.56 -4.24
N LEU A 29 -3.05 3.40 -3.56
CA LEU A 29 -3.37 4.20 -2.37
C LEU A 29 -2.48 3.85 -1.18
N ALA A 30 -2.18 2.56 -0.97
CA ALA A 30 -1.31 2.09 0.08
C ALA A 30 0.13 2.61 -0.09
N THR A 31 0.68 2.57 -1.31
CA THR A 31 2.05 3.02 -1.58
C THR A 31 2.20 4.54 -1.52
N ILE A 32 1.16 5.32 -1.86
CA ILE A 32 1.14 6.76 -1.62
C ILE A 32 1.24 7.07 -0.12
N GLY A 33 0.46 6.35 0.71
CA GLY A 33 0.52 6.49 2.17
C GLY A 33 1.89 6.16 2.75
N ALA A 34 2.52 5.08 2.27
CA ALA A 34 3.86 4.68 2.67
C ALA A 34 4.91 5.74 2.29
N GLY A 35 4.89 6.25 1.06
CA GLY A 35 5.82 7.30 0.62
C GLY A 35 5.64 8.63 1.37
N MET A 36 4.41 8.97 1.78
CA MET A 36 4.16 10.13 2.64
C MET A 36 4.78 9.97 4.04
N ALA A 37 4.73 8.76 4.61
CA ALA A 37 5.39 8.45 5.88
C ALA A 37 6.91 8.45 5.75
N GLU A 38 7.44 7.86 4.67
CA GLU A 38 8.88 7.81 4.41
C GLU A 38 9.48 9.21 4.26
N ARG A 39 8.78 10.13 3.58
CA ARG A 39 9.21 11.54 3.47
C ARG A 39 9.46 12.19 4.83
N SER A 40 8.56 12.00 5.80
CA SER A 40 8.71 12.63 7.11
C SER A 40 9.79 11.96 7.95
N ILE A 41 9.87 10.63 7.90
CA ILE A 41 10.89 9.85 8.61
C ILE A 41 12.29 10.18 8.06
N GLY A 42 12.47 10.21 6.74
CA GLY A 42 13.75 10.54 6.11
C GLY A 42 14.22 11.97 6.45
N ALA A 43 13.31 12.94 6.46
CA ALA A 43 13.64 14.31 6.86
C ALA A 43 14.07 14.40 8.33
N ALA A 44 13.38 13.70 9.24
CA ALA A 44 13.73 13.65 10.65
C ALA A 44 15.05 12.90 10.89
N ALA A 45 15.27 11.78 10.21
CA ALA A 45 16.49 10.99 10.29
C ALA A 45 17.71 11.79 9.84
N MET A 46 17.64 12.49 8.70
CA MET A 46 18.75 13.33 8.23
C MET A 46 19.00 14.52 9.15
N GLY A 47 17.96 15.08 9.77
CA GLY A 47 18.12 16.12 10.81
C GLY A 47 18.88 15.60 12.03
N ALA A 48 18.53 14.42 12.53
CA ALA A 48 19.21 13.79 13.66
C ALA A 48 20.66 13.39 13.32
N ILE A 49 20.91 12.85 12.12
CA ILE A 49 22.25 12.50 11.64
C ILE A 49 23.15 13.74 11.52
N ALA A 50 22.58 14.90 11.19
CA ALA A 50 23.32 16.15 11.16
C ALA A 50 23.75 16.65 12.56
N GLU A 51 23.04 16.24 13.61
CA GLU A 51 23.42 16.52 15.01
C GLU A 51 24.39 15.48 15.57
N ASP A 52 24.19 14.20 15.23
CA ASP A 52 24.99 13.07 15.71
C ASP A 52 25.08 11.96 14.64
N GLU A 53 26.29 11.73 14.12
CA GLU A 53 26.55 10.72 13.07
C GLU A 53 26.30 9.29 13.57
N ASP A 54 26.39 9.02 14.87
CA ASP A 54 26.15 7.69 15.45
C ASP A 54 24.67 7.27 15.27
N LEU A 55 23.77 8.22 15.02
CA LEU A 55 22.36 7.98 14.77
C LEU A 55 22.06 7.47 13.35
N PHE A 56 23.05 7.39 12.46
CA PHE A 56 22.86 6.90 11.08
C PHE A 56 22.17 5.53 11.02
N GLY A 57 22.63 4.58 11.84
CA GLY A 57 22.06 3.23 11.88
C GLY A 57 20.60 3.21 12.34
N GLN A 58 20.27 4.02 13.35
CA GLN A 58 18.90 4.14 13.84
C GLN A 58 18.00 4.83 12.80
N GLY A 59 18.50 5.90 12.17
CA GLY A 59 17.81 6.60 11.08
C GLY A 59 17.44 5.66 9.93
N LEU A 60 18.38 4.82 9.50
CA LEU A 60 18.16 3.80 8.47
C LEU A 60 17.08 2.78 8.85
N ILE A 61 17.11 2.28 10.09
CA ILE A 61 16.11 1.30 10.54
C ILE A 61 14.71 1.92 10.55
N LEU A 62 14.58 3.17 11.01
CA LEU A 62 13.31 3.87 11.05
C LEU A 62 12.75 4.14 9.64
N THR A 63 13.60 4.49 8.67
CA THR A 63 13.17 4.69 7.28
C THR A 63 12.69 3.42 6.58
N VAL A 64 13.09 2.23 7.05
CA VAL A 64 12.69 0.94 6.46
C VAL A 64 11.38 0.40 7.05
N ILE A 65 10.89 0.95 8.17
CA ILE A 65 9.61 0.51 8.76
C ILE A 65 8.42 0.62 7.77
N PRO A 66 8.24 1.73 7.03
CA PRO A 66 7.19 1.87 6.01
C PRO A 66 7.22 0.82 4.91
N GLU A 67 8.39 0.27 4.57
CA GLU A 67 8.59 -0.72 3.50
C GLU A 67 7.77 -1.98 3.72
N THR A 68 7.52 -2.36 4.97
CA THR A 68 6.69 -3.53 5.32
C THR A 68 5.27 -3.36 4.78
N LEU A 69 4.70 -2.15 4.84
CA LEU A 69 3.38 -1.87 4.30
C LEU A 69 3.37 -2.01 2.77
N VAL A 70 4.41 -1.49 2.10
CA VAL A 70 4.56 -1.58 0.64
C VAL A 70 4.59 -3.04 0.19
N ILE A 71 5.37 -3.89 0.88
CA ILE A 71 5.44 -5.32 0.57
C ILE A 71 4.07 -5.99 0.75
N LEU A 72 3.37 -5.74 1.86
CA LEU A 72 2.05 -6.30 2.10
C LEU A 72 1.02 -5.85 1.06
N ALA A 73 1.07 -4.58 0.63
CA ALA A 73 0.23 -4.09 -0.45
C ALA A 73 0.54 -4.82 -1.77
N LEU A 74 1.81 -4.93 -2.14
CA LEU A 74 2.27 -5.62 -3.36
C LEU A 74 1.82 -7.09 -3.42
N VAL A 75 1.82 -7.80 -2.28
CA VAL A 75 1.34 -9.19 -2.20
C VAL A 75 -0.11 -9.33 -2.70
N THR A 76 -0.94 -8.30 -2.51
CA THR A 76 -2.34 -8.31 -2.96
C THR A 76 -2.47 -8.56 -4.46
N ILE A 77 -1.52 -8.10 -5.28
CA ILE A 77 -1.53 -8.31 -6.75
C ILE A 77 -1.43 -9.80 -7.12
N PHE A 78 -0.77 -10.61 -6.29
CA PHE A 78 -0.57 -12.03 -6.57
C PHE A 78 -1.69 -12.91 -6.00
N VAL A 79 -2.51 -12.37 -5.10
CA VAL A 79 -3.56 -13.11 -4.40
C VAL A 79 -4.92 -12.99 -5.11
N VAL A 80 -5.15 -11.88 -5.82
CA VAL A 80 -6.42 -11.55 -6.51
C VAL A 80 -6.40 -11.85 -8.00
#